data_AF-A0A1Y4NWU2-F1
#
_entry.id   AF-A0A1Y4NWU2-F1
#
_cell.length_a   1.000
_cell.length_b   1.000
_cell.length_c   1.000
_cell.angle_alpha   90.00
_cell.angle_beta   90.00
_cell.angle_gamma   90.00
#
_symmetry.space_group_name_H-M   'P 1'
#
loop_
_entity.id
_entity.type
_entity.pdbx_description
1 polymer ?
#
loop_
_entity_poly.entity_id
_entity_poly.type
_entity_poly.pdbx_seq_one_letter_code
_entity_poly.pdbx_strand_id
1 'polypeptide(L)'
;MKIAVTYDNGNVFQHFGRTEFFKVYEVEDNKIVSSEIIGSNGTGHGALAGLLADQSVDVLICGGIGGGAQAALAEAGVELCAGAQGNTDEAVEAYLKGELVSSGANCDHHHGEGHSCGDHEDGHGCGGHGEGHSCGGHGDGHSCGGHGEDHSCGENSGENDSSHAALTGRNVGKTCRTHYRGTFNDGTQFDSSYDRGEPLEFVCGAGQMIRGFDAAVADMEVGQVVDVHLMPEEAYGMPDPNAVFTVEIAQLPGSEDLTVGQQVYLSNQYGQPFPVKVTAKEEKTITFDANHEMAGKELNFRIELVEVK
;
A
#
# COMPACT_ATOMS: atom_id res chain seq x y z
N MET A 1 -3.46 -31.04 3.73
CA MET A 1 -2.41 -30.12 4.25
C MET A 1 -2.60 -28.77 3.60
N LYS A 2 -2.29 -27.68 4.30
CA LYS A 2 -2.36 -26.33 3.76
C LYS A 2 -0.96 -25.74 3.61
N ILE A 3 -0.67 -25.26 2.41
CA ILE A 3 0.63 -24.67 2.07
C ILE A 3 0.39 -23.20 1.74
N ALA A 4 0.95 -22.30 2.53
CA ALA A 4 0.97 -20.88 2.20
C ALA A 4 2.22 -20.54 1.40
N VAL A 5 2.08 -19.69 0.40
CA VAL A 5 3.19 -19.15 -0.38
C VAL A 5 3.09 -17.63 -0.39
N THR A 6 4.20 -16.94 -0.18
CA THR A 6 4.26 -15.49 -0.36
C THR A 6 3.97 -15.14 -1.82
N TYR A 7 2.93 -14.35 -2.08
CA TYR A 7 2.45 -14.08 -3.43
C TYR A 7 2.68 -12.62 -3.82
N ASP A 8 3.33 -12.42 -4.96
CA ASP A 8 3.44 -11.13 -5.62
C ASP A 8 3.29 -11.32 -7.13
N ASN A 9 2.17 -10.84 -7.69
CA ASN A 9 1.91 -10.83 -9.14
C ASN A 9 2.20 -12.17 -9.87
N GLY A 10 1.87 -13.31 -9.24
CA GLY A 10 2.08 -14.65 -9.80
C GLY A 10 3.43 -15.31 -9.44
N ASN A 11 4.30 -14.62 -8.71
CA ASN A 11 5.62 -15.11 -8.32
C ASN A 11 5.79 -15.16 -6.78
N VAL A 12 6.77 -15.96 -6.34
CA VAL A 12 7.16 -16.07 -4.94
C VAL A 12 7.91 -14.82 -4.50
N PHE A 13 7.31 -14.06 -3.59
CA PHE A 13 7.93 -12.86 -3.05
C PHE A 13 9.15 -13.20 -2.16
N GLN A 14 10.22 -12.41 -2.29
CA GLN A 14 11.50 -12.71 -1.63
C GLN A 14 11.60 -12.13 -0.22
N HIS A 15 10.67 -11.28 0.22
CA HIS A 15 10.71 -10.66 1.54
C HIS A 15 9.41 -10.88 2.32
N PHE A 16 9.35 -11.93 3.14
CA PHE A 16 8.18 -12.27 3.95
C PHE A 16 7.64 -11.07 4.76
N GLY A 17 8.53 -10.24 5.32
CA GLY A 17 8.15 -9.09 6.15
C GLY A 17 7.48 -7.91 5.41
N ARG A 18 7.50 -7.92 4.08
CA ARG A 18 6.91 -6.87 3.22
C ARG A 18 5.87 -7.41 2.27
N THR A 19 5.52 -8.69 2.40
CA THR A 19 4.55 -9.31 1.50
C THR A 19 3.15 -8.91 1.93
N GLU A 20 2.39 -8.37 0.99
CA GLU A 20 1.02 -7.94 1.26
C GLU A 20 0.02 -9.08 1.06
N PHE A 21 0.40 -10.12 0.31
CA PHE A 21 -0.48 -11.22 -0.09
C PHE A 21 0.18 -12.58 0.10
N PHE A 22 -0.62 -13.55 0.53
CA PHE A 22 -0.26 -14.96 0.63
C PHE A 22 -1.23 -15.76 -0.22
N LYS A 23 -0.71 -16.66 -1.05
CA LYS A 23 -1.53 -17.64 -1.75
C LYS A 23 -1.51 -18.92 -0.93
N VAL A 24 -2.65 -19.28 -0.35
CA VAL A 24 -2.83 -20.51 0.43
C VAL A 24 -3.39 -21.57 -0.49
N TYR A 25 -2.71 -22.70 -0.53
CA TYR A 25 -3.05 -23.87 -1.31
C TYR A 25 -3.51 -24.97 -0.38
N GLU A 26 -4.69 -25.52 -0.64
CA GLU A 26 -5.11 -26.76 -0.01
C GLU A 26 -4.64 -27.93 -0.86
N VAL A 27 -3.94 -28.87 -0.23
CA VAL A 27 -3.40 -30.06 -0.90
C VAL A 27 -3.98 -31.32 -0.24
N GLU A 28 -4.55 -32.18 -1.07
CA GLU A 28 -4.99 -33.54 -0.73
C GLU A 28 -4.33 -34.53 -1.70
N ASP A 29 -3.84 -35.68 -1.20
CA ASP A 29 -3.20 -36.73 -2.01
C ASP A 29 -2.10 -36.21 -2.98
N ASN A 30 -1.23 -35.30 -2.50
CA ASN A 30 -0.17 -34.66 -3.31
C ASN A 30 -0.68 -33.86 -4.53
N LYS A 31 -1.93 -33.38 -4.50
CA LYS A 31 -2.50 -32.50 -5.52
C LYS A 31 -3.16 -31.28 -4.90
N ILE A 32 -2.98 -30.15 -5.54
CA ILE A 32 -3.65 -28.90 -5.18
C ILE A 32 -5.14 -29.05 -5.50
N VAL A 33 -5.99 -28.98 -4.47
CA VAL A 33 -7.46 -29.04 -4.60
C VAL A 33 -8.09 -27.66 -4.70
N SER A 34 -7.50 -26.66 -4.03
CA SER A 34 -7.95 -25.27 -4.06
C SER A 34 -6.77 -24.32 -3.83
N SER A 35 -6.89 -23.09 -4.30
CA SER A 35 -5.94 -22.02 -4.01
C SER A 35 -6.69 -20.72 -3.77
N GLU A 36 -6.44 -20.06 -2.65
CA GLU A 36 -7.02 -18.78 -2.27
C GLU A 36 -5.92 -17.75 -2.01
N ILE A 37 -6.18 -16.48 -2.31
CA ILE A 37 -5.26 -15.38 -2.03
C ILE A 37 -5.78 -14.62 -0.81
N ILE A 38 -4.97 -14.58 0.24
CA ILE A 38 -5.25 -13.91 1.51
C ILE A 38 -4.35 -12.68 1.62
N GLY A 39 -4.94 -11.53 1.92
CA GLY A 39 -4.19 -10.32 2.23
C GLY A 39 -3.70 -10.33 3.68
N SER A 40 -2.48 -9.85 3.90
CA SER A 40 -1.90 -9.57 5.22
C SER A 40 -2.65 -8.48 6.00
N ASN A 41 -3.56 -7.75 5.34
CA ASN A 41 -4.36 -6.66 5.89
C ASN A 41 -3.53 -5.59 6.63
N GLY A 42 -2.28 -5.37 6.21
CA GLY A 42 -1.34 -4.40 6.82
C GLY A 42 -0.77 -4.85 8.17
N THR A 43 -0.90 -6.12 8.53
CA THR A 43 -0.47 -6.62 9.84
C THR A 43 1.05 -6.85 9.85
N GLY A 44 1.76 -6.21 10.78
CA GLY A 44 3.23 -6.25 10.87
C GLY A 44 3.83 -7.63 11.17
N HIS A 45 5.16 -7.70 11.09
CA HIS A 45 6.02 -8.90 11.07
C HIS A 45 5.71 -10.02 12.08
N GLY A 46 5.14 -9.70 13.27
CA GLY A 46 4.81 -10.70 14.29
C GLY A 46 3.40 -11.31 14.16
N ALA A 47 2.45 -10.57 13.58
CA ALA A 47 1.05 -11.00 13.51
C ALA A 47 0.74 -11.88 12.29
N LEU A 48 1.62 -11.85 11.28
CA LEU A 48 1.52 -12.72 10.09
C LEU A 48 1.62 -14.21 10.46
N ALA A 49 2.51 -14.55 11.40
CA ALA A 49 2.63 -15.93 11.88
C ALA A 49 1.35 -16.39 12.60
N GLY A 50 0.73 -15.50 13.39
CA GLY A 50 -0.56 -15.76 14.03
C GLY A 50 -1.68 -15.97 13.01
N LEU A 51 -1.75 -15.12 11.98
CA LEU A 51 -2.75 -15.25 10.92
C LEU A 51 -2.61 -16.58 10.15
N LEU A 52 -1.37 -17.00 9.85
CA LEU A 52 -1.12 -18.28 9.19
C LEU A 52 -1.47 -19.47 10.10
N ALA A 53 -1.22 -19.34 11.41
CA ALA A 53 -1.62 -20.34 12.40
C ALA A 53 -3.14 -20.46 12.52
N ASP A 54 -3.86 -19.33 12.58
CA ASP A 54 -5.32 -19.27 12.62
C ASP A 54 -5.95 -19.90 11.36
N GLN A 55 -5.31 -19.73 10.21
CA GLN A 55 -5.73 -20.35 8.94
C GLN A 55 -5.41 -21.86 8.85
N SER A 56 -4.79 -22.43 9.90
CA SER A 56 -4.35 -23.83 9.96
C SER A 56 -3.38 -24.18 8.82
N VAL A 57 -2.43 -23.30 8.54
CA VAL A 57 -1.38 -23.54 7.55
C VAL A 57 -0.33 -24.48 8.14
N ASP A 58 -0.05 -25.58 7.45
CA ASP A 58 0.95 -26.57 7.87
C ASP A 58 2.36 -26.16 7.41
N VAL A 59 2.46 -25.57 6.21
CA VAL A 59 3.74 -25.26 5.54
C VAL A 59 3.71 -23.85 4.96
N LEU A 60 4.78 -23.07 5.15
CA LEU A 60 5.00 -21.79 4.50
C LEU A 60 6.19 -21.86 3.55
N ILE A 61 6.00 -21.48 2.30
CA ILE A 61 7.04 -21.32 1.29
C ILE A 61 7.28 -19.83 1.04
N CYS A 62 8.53 -19.40 1.19
CA CYS A 62 8.93 -18.02 0.93
C CYS A 62 10.34 -17.93 0.34
N GLY A 63 10.67 -16.84 -0.34
CA GLY A 63 12.04 -16.62 -0.79
C GLY A 63 13.00 -16.32 0.36
N GLY A 64 12.72 -15.24 1.11
CA GLY A 64 13.53 -14.78 2.23
C GLY A 64 12.68 -14.38 3.42
N ILE A 65 13.16 -14.74 4.62
CA ILE A 65 12.49 -14.52 5.89
C ILE A 65 13.49 -14.05 6.94
N GLY A 66 13.08 -13.06 7.73
CA GLY A 66 13.89 -12.57 8.85
C GLY A 66 13.84 -13.52 10.03
N GLY A 67 14.90 -13.55 10.85
CA GLY A 67 15.00 -14.46 11.99
C GLY A 67 13.85 -14.34 13.00
N GLY A 68 13.31 -13.14 13.21
CA GLY A 68 12.15 -12.93 14.10
C GLY A 68 10.86 -13.60 13.60
N ALA A 69 10.61 -13.56 12.28
CA ALA A 69 9.44 -14.22 11.68
C ALA A 69 9.61 -15.75 11.64
N GLN A 70 10.84 -16.24 11.44
CA GLN A 70 11.13 -17.67 11.55
C GLN A 70 10.83 -18.21 12.96
N ALA A 71 11.21 -17.47 14.01
CA ALA A 71 10.91 -17.85 15.38
C ALA A 71 9.40 -17.90 15.63
N ALA A 72 8.66 -16.88 15.19
CA ALA A 72 7.20 -16.82 15.35
C ALA A 72 6.46 -17.95 14.62
N LEU A 73 6.92 -18.33 13.43
CA LEU A 73 6.34 -19.47 12.68
C LEU A 73 6.66 -20.81 13.32
N ALA A 74 7.87 -20.97 13.86
CA ALA A 74 8.25 -22.18 14.59
C ALA A 74 7.43 -22.33 15.89
N GLU A 75 7.14 -21.24 16.60
CA GLU A 75 6.24 -21.25 17.76
C GLU A 75 4.79 -21.53 17.37
N ALA A 76 4.34 -21.05 16.22
CA ALA A 76 3.03 -21.35 15.64
C ALA A 76 2.91 -22.79 15.12
N GLY A 77 4.02 -23.55 15.04
CA GLY A 77 4.03 -24.92 14.54
C GLY A 77 3.95 -25.03 13.01
N VAL A 78 4.27 -23.97 12.27
CA VAL A 78 4.26 -23.95 10.80
C VAL A 78 5.63 -24.35 10.27
N GLU A 79 5.68 -25.33 9.36
CA GLU A 79 6.91 -25.76 8.70
C GLU A 79 7.37 -24.72 7.68
N LEU A 80 8.60 -24.23 7.81
CA LEU A 80 9.13 -23.17 6.95
C LEU A 80 10.06 -23.72 5.86
N CYS A 81 9.72 -23.41 4.61
CA CYS A 81 10.53 -23.63 3.41
C CYS A 81 11.00 -22.29 2.83
N ALA A 82 12.20 -21.88 3.27
CA ALA A 82 12.87 -20.69 2.75
C ALA A 82 13.70 -21.01 1.50
N GLY A 83 13.90 -20.01 0.63
CA GLY A 83 14.73 -20.11 -0.57
C GLY A 83 13.97 -20.33 -1.88
N ALA A 84 12.64 -20.33 -1.85
CA ALA A 84 11.84 -20.50 -3.06
C ALA A 84 11.88 -19.24 -3.96
N GLN A 85 12.13 -19.44 -5.25
CA GLN A 85 12.16 -18.38 -6.26
C GLN A 85 11.38 -18.84 -7.50
N GLY A 86 10.80 -17.90 -8.24
CA GLY A 86 10.01 -18.20 -9.44
C GLY A 86 8.51 -18.19 -9.19
N ASN A 87 7.76 -18.99 -9.95
CA ASN A 87 6.30 -19.01 -9.88
C ASN A 87 5.81 -19.70 -8.59
N THR A 88 4.72 -19.20 -8.02
CA THR A 88 4.12 -19.80 -6.82
C THR A 88 3.65 -21.25 -7.03
N ASP A 89 3.10 -21.56 -8.20
CA ASP A 89 2.59 -22.91 -8.49
C ASP A 89 3.74 -23.92 -8.67
N GLU A 90 4.82 -23.51 -9.34
CA GLU A 90 6.03 -24.33 -9.49
C GLU A 90 6.72 -24.58 -8.14
N ALA A 91 6.72 -23.60 -7.24
CA ALA A 91 7.29 -23.74 -5.90
C ALA A 91 6.52 -24.77 -5.05
N VAL A 92 5.18 -24.77 -5.11
CA VAL A 92 4.35 -25.77 -4.41
C VAL A 92 4.57 -27.15 -5.02
N GLU A 93 4.61 -27.27 -6.35
CA GLU A 93 4.89 -28.55 -7.00
C GLU A 93 6.28 -29.10 -6.64
N ALA A 94 7.30 -28.24 -6.59
CA ALA A 94 8.65 -28.62 -6.20
C ALA A 94 8.72 -29.07 -4.73
N TYR A 95 7.93 -28.45 -3.84
CA TYR A 95 7.78 -28.90 -2.46
C TYR A 95 7.10 -30.28 -2.39
N LEU A 96 6.01 -30.51 -3.14
CA LEU A 96 5.32 -31.81 -3.19
C LEU A 96 6.18 -32.93 -3.79
N LYS A 97 7.11 -32.60 -4.69
CA LYS A 97 8.12 -33.52 -5.25
C LYS A 97 9.28 -33.79 -4.28
N GLY A 98 9.39 -33.03 -3.18
CA GLY A 98 10.49 -33.11 -2.21
C GLY A 98 11.82 -32.53 -2.72
N GLU A 99 11.79 -31.74 -3.79
CA GLU A 99 12.97 -31.12 -4.41
C GLU A 99 13.33 -29.80 -3.73
N LEU A 100 12.38 -29.18 -3.02
CA LEU A 100 12.56 -27.91 -2.34
C LEU A 100 13.08 -28.15 -0.92
N VAL A 101 14.41 -28.17 -0.79
CA VAL A 101 15.08 -28.28 0.51
C VAL A 101 15.10 -26.90 1.14
N SER A 102 14.52 -26.77 2.36
CA SER A 102 14.55 -25.53 3.13
C SER A 102 15.99 -25.07 3.29
N SER A 103 16.38 -24.01 2.57
CA SER A 103 17.65 -23.36 2.81
C SER A 103 17.47 -22.53 4.07
N GLY A 104 17.73 -23.16 5.22
CA GLY A 104 17.65 -22.49 6.52
C GLY A 104 18.33 -21.13 6.46
N ALA A 105 17.58 -20.10 6.86
CA ALA A 105 18.00 -18.71 7.07
C ALA A 105 19.24 -18.27 6.26
N ASN A 106 19.14 -18.14 4.94
CA ASN A 106 20.16 -17.40 4.20
C ASN A 106 19.93 -15.90 4.36
N CYS A 107 20.36 -15.38 5.49
CA CYS A 107 20.74 -13.98 5.63
C CYS A 107 22.10 -13.97 6.35
N ASP A 108 23.17 -14.20 5.59
CA ASP A 108 24.51 -13.72 5.98
C ASP A 108 24.48 -12.19 6.01
N HIS A 109 23.97 -11.65 7.11
CA HIS A 109 24.14 -10.25 7.46
C HIS A 109 24.86 -10.23 8.81
N HIS A 110 26.12 -9.80 8.77
CA HIS A 110 27.03 -9.68 9.91
C HIS A 110 26.33 -9.11 11.16
N HIS A 111 26.05 -9.95 12.14
CA HIS A 111 25.75 -9.52 13.50
C HIS A 111 27.06 -9.30 14.26
N GLY A 112 27.53 -8.06 14.26
CA GLY A 112 28.44 -7.55 15.29
C GLY A 112 27.62 -6.99 16.44
N GLU A 113 27.35 -7.84 17.42
CA GLU A 113 27.07 -7.54 18.83
C GLU A 113 26.07 -6.43 19.19
N GLY A 114 24.89 -6.86 19.63
CA GLY A 114 24.43 -6.45 20.96
C GLY A 114 23.32 -5.41 21.04
N HIS A 115 22.10 -5.74 20.60
CA HIS A 115 20.91 -5.15 21.21
C HIS A 115 19.94 -6.26 21.65
N SER A 116 20.00 -6.48 22.97
CA SER A 116 19.08 -7.30 23.75
C SER A 116 17.65 -6.80 23.59
N CYS A 117 16.74 -7.72 23.28
CA CYS A 117 15.31 -7.53 23.29
C CYS A 117 14.86 -6.98 24.65
N GLY A 118 14.01 -5.96 24.65
CA GLY A 118 13.25 -5.53 25.82
C GLY A 118 11.87 -6.14 25.75
N ASP A 119 11.68 -7.26 26.46
CA ASP A 119 10.38 -7.82 26.78
C ASP A 119 9.55 -6.83 27.61
N HIS A 120 8.27 -6.76 27.30
CA HIS A 120 7.25 -6.24 28.19
C HIS A 120 6.88 -7.34 29.19
N GLU A 121 6.87 -7.03 30.50
CA GLU A 121 5.76 -7.32 31.42
C GLU A 121 6.12 -6.99 32.89
N ASP A 122 5.14 -6.36 33.56
CA ASP A 122 4.86 -6.38 35.00
C ASP A 122 5.85 -5.85 36.06
N GLY A 123 5.32 -4.96 36.92
CA GLY A 123 5.74 -4.90 38.33
C GLY A 123 5.99 -3.51 38.91
N HIS A 124 4.97 -2.95 39.57
CA HIS A 124 5.18 -1.95 40.62
C HIS A 124 6.08 -2.52 41.74
N GLY A 125 7.09 -1.76 42.19
CA GLY A 125 7.84 -2.12 43.41
C GLY A 125 9.00 -1.19 43.77
N CYS A 126 8.91 -0.56 44.95
CA CYS A 126 9.80 0.44 45.53
C CYS A 126 11.28 0.06 45.76
N GLY A 127 12.13 1.09 45.84
CA GLY A 127 13.42 1.14 46.56
C GLY A 127 14.52 1.76 45.69
N GLY A 128 15.14 2.92 45.98
CA GLY A 128 15.61 3.42 47.25
C GLY A 128 17.15 3.32 47.28
N HIS A 129 17.82 4.43 47.61
CA HIS A 129 19.28 4.72 47.60
C HIS A 129 19.83 5.25 46.27
N GLY A 130 20.44 6.43 46.15
CA GLY A 130 21.05 7.28 47.17
C GLY A 130 22.57 7.26 46.99
N GLU A 131 23.14 8.46 46.75
CA GLU A 131 24.57 8.81 46.82
C GLU A 131 25.43 8.24 45.67
N GLY A 132 26.27 8.97 44.95
CA GLY A 132 26.86 10.30 45.09
C GLY A 132 28.19 10.27 44.31
N HIS A 133 28.66 11.44 43.86
CA HIS A 133 30.04 11.69 43.38
C HIS A 133 30.39 11.13 41.98
N SER A 134 31.21 11.76 41.14
CA SER A 134 31.80 13.10 41.07
C SER A 134 32.36 13.20 39.65
N CYS A 135 32.23 14.37 39.02
CA CYS A 135 32.94 14.70 37.79
C CYS A 135 34.45 14.69 38.04
N GLY A 136 35.20 14.10 37.10
CA GLY A 136 36.66 14.07 37.09
C GLY A 136 37.14 13.80 35.67
N GLY A 137 37.48 14.88 34.96
CA GLY A 137 38.09 14.79 33.64
C GLY A 137 39.53 14.31 33.71
N HIS A 138 39.94 13.59 32.67
CA HIS A 138 41.30 13.58 32.19
C HIS A 138 41.22 13.61 30.66
N GLY A 139 41.66 14.73 30.10
CA GLY A 139 42.04 14.80 28.71
C GLY A 139 43.42 14.19 28.56
N ASP A 140 43.60 13.47 27.47
CA ASP A 140 44.89 13.36 26.79
C ASP A 140 44.60 13.26 25.30
N GLY A 141 45.26 14.13 24.56
CA GLY A 141 44.92 14.42 23.18
C GLY A 141 45.41 13.33 22.23
N HIS A 142 44.57 13.04 21.24
CA HIS A 142 45.04 12.61 19.93
C HIS A 142 44.53 13.59 18.89
N SER A 143 45.48 14.32 18.32
CA SER A 143 45.30 15.21 17.19
C SER A 143 45.21 14.36 15.91
N CYS A 144 44.13 14.53 15.15
CA CYS A 144 44.12 14.17 13.74
C CYS A 144 43.25 15.17 12.95
N GLY A 145 43.97 16.05 12.24
CA GLY A 145 43.68 16.55 10.89
C GLY A 145 42.25 16.99 10.58
N GLY A 146 42.05 18.31 10.50
CA GLY A 146 40.94 18.87 9.76
C GLY A 146 41.05 18.57 8.27
N HIS A 147 39.96 18.09 7.70
CA HIS A 147 39.49 18.53 6.40
C HIS A 147 38.04 18.98 6.61
N GLY A 148 37.84 20.29 6.48
CA GLY A 148 36.51 20.83 6.27
C GLY A 148 36.13 20.50 4.84
N GLU A 149 34.95 19.92 4.69
CA GLU A 149 34.08 20.06 3.52
C GLU A 149 32.70 19.57 3.95
N ASP A 150 31.76 20.51 3.85
CA ASP A 150 30.31 20.37 3.85
C ASP A 150 29.80 18.96 3.49
N HIS A 151 29.37 18.21 4.50
CA HIS A 151 28.50 17.06 4.29
C HIS A 151 27.14 17.39 4.89
N SER A 152 26.35 18.02 4.02
CA SER A 152 24.89 17.96 4.00
C SER A 152 24.40 16.65 4.62
N CYS A 153 23.61 16.79 5.70
CA CYS A 153 22.81 15.72 6.26
C CYS A 153 21.82 15.25 5.17
N GLY A 154 22.22 14.22 4.42
CA GLY A 154 21.33 13.44 3.58
C GLY A 154 20.36 12.67 4.48
N GLU A 155 19.19 13.23 4.69
CA GLU A 155 18.01 12.53 5.19
C GLU A 155 17.66 11.43 4.20
N ASN A 156 18.14 10.21 4.47
CA ASN A 156 17.71 9.02 3.75
C ASN A 156 16.51 8.43 4.49
N SER A 157 15.35 9.02 4.24
CA SER A 157 14.06 8.39 4.50
C SER A 157 13.94 7.17 3.59
N GLY A 158 14.05 5.99 4.20
CA GLY A 158 13.57 4.78 3.58
C GLY A 158 12.05 4.78 3.46
N GLU A 159 11.62 3.89 2.57
CA GLU A 159 10.42 3.06 2.66
C GLU A 159 9.22 3.40 1.75
N ASN A 160 8.90 2.39 0.93
CA ASN A 160 7.61 2.03 0.32
C ASN A 160 7.10 2.97 -0.78
N ASP A 161 6.41 2.57 -1.85
CA ASP A 161 5.52 1.45 -2.10
C ASP A 161 5.17 1.50 -3.62
N SER A 162 4.87 0.36 -4.24
CA SER A 162 3.98 0.21 -5.40
C SER A 162 4.04 1.25 -6.54
N SER A 163 4.89 1.01 -7.56
CA SER A 163 4.77 1.46 -8.97
C SER A 163 4.18 2.85 -9.29
N HIS A 164 4.36 3.81 -8.40
CA HIS A 164 3.82 5.16 -8.55
C HIS A 164 4.83 6.10 -7.89
N ALA A 165 5.98 6.27 -8.55
CA ALA A 165 7.13 7.12 -8.17
C ALA A 165 6.76 8.14 -7.10
N ALA A 166 7.38 8.02 -5.91
CA ALA A 166 7.21 8.97 -4.82
C ALA A 166 7.28 10.38 -5.41
N LEU A 167 6.18 11.12 -5.27
CA LEU A 167 6.13 12.49 -5.73
C LEU A 167 7.23 13.26 -5.00
N THR A 168 8.21 13.75 -5.74
CA THR A 168 9.30 14.56 -5.21
C THR A 168 9.06 15.99 -5.60
N GLY A 169 9.06 16.91 -4.64
CA GLY A 169 8.95 18.34 -4.92
C GLY A 169 8.97 19.17 -3.64
N ARG A 170 9.23 20.47 -3.79
CA ARG A 170 9.39 21.42 -2.68
C ARG A 170 8.16 21.57 -1.79
N ASN A 171 6.98 21.22 -2.32
CA ASN A 171 5.70 21.33 -1.64
C ASN A 171 5.13 19.99 -1.16
N VAL A 172 5.79 18.86 -1.46
CA VAL A 172 5.32 17.54 -1.03
C VAL A 172 5.33 17.45 0.49
N GLY A 173 4.23 16.95 1.06
CA GLY A 173 3.99 16.86 2.50
C GLY A 173 3.51 18.17 3.15
N LYS A 174 3.41 19.27 2.39
CA LYS A 174 2.94 20.57 2.90
C LYS A 174 1.47 20.82 2.56
N THR A 175 0.82 21.64 3.37
CA THR A 175 -0.56 22.05 3.11
C THR A 175 -0.56 23.16 2.07
N CYS A 176 -1.06 22.87 0.88
CA CYS A 176 -1.12 23.80 -0.24
C CYS A 176 -2.54 24.31 -0.42
N ARG A 177 -2.68 25.62 -0.65
CA ARG A 177 -3.94 26.24 -1.06
C ARG A 177 -3.82 26.65 -2.50
N THR A 178 -4.64 26.07 -3.37
CA THR A 178 -4.59 26.32 -4.81
C THR A 178 -5.94 26.74 -5.35
N HIS A 179 -5.94 27.71 -6.24
CA HIS A 179 -7.02 27.85 -7.19
C HIS A 179 -6.77 26.94 -8.39
N TYR A 180 -7.80 26.27 -8.87
CA TYR A 180 -7.76 25.51 -10.11
C TYR A 180 -8.99 25.77 -10.98
N ARG A 181 -8.80 25.52 -12.27
CA ARG A 181 -9.85 25.41 -13.28
C ARG A 181 -9.61 24.15 -14.10
N GLY A 182 -10.56 23.22 -14.05
CA GLY A 182 -10.58 21.97 -14.82
C GLY A 182 -11.43 22.09 -16.07
N THR A 183 -10.84 21.79 -17.24
CA THR A 183 -11.53 21.76 -18.54
C THR A 183 -11.22 20.47 -19.30
N PHE A 184 -12.19 19.94 -20.03
CA PHE A 184 -11.96 18.88 -21.01
C PHE A 184 -11.23 19.41 -22.27
N ASN A 185 -10.75 18.51 -23.12
CA ASN A 185 -10.07 18.87 -24.39
C ASN A 185 -10.96 19.63 -25.38
N ASP A 186 -12.28 19.54 -25.25
CA ASP A 186 -13.24 20.32 -26.04
C ASP A 186 -13.41 21.77 -25.54
N GLY A 187 -12.73 22.13 -24.43
CA GLY A 187 -12.83 23.43 -23.76
C GLY A 187 -13.98 23.54 -22.76
N THR A 188 -14.79 22.48 -22.58
CA THR A 188 -15.89 22.45 -21.62
C THR A 188 -15.32 22.39 -20.20
N GLN A 189 -15.72 23.35 -19.37
CA GLN A 189 -15.34 23.40 -17.95
C GLN A 189 -16.19 22.42 -17.14
N PHE A 190 -15.53 21.54 -16.38
CA PHE A 190 -16.22 20.59 -15.51
C PHE A 190 -16.15 20.99 -14.04
N ASP A 191 -15.05 21.64 -13.63
CA ASP A 191 -14.87 22.07 -12.25
C ASP A 191 -13.97 23.30 -12.15
N SER A 192 -14.14 24.06 -11.08
CA SER A 192 -13.51 25.35 -10.87
C SER A 192 -13.60 25.78 -9.42
N SER A 193 -12.44 25.99 -8.80
CA SER A 193 -12.39 26.63 -7.49
C SER A 193 -12.81 28.11 -7.55
N TYR A 194 -12.62 28.79 -8.68
CA TYR A 194 -12.97 30.20 -8.83
C TYR A 194 -14.48 30.43 -8.75
N ASP A 195 -15.27 29.50 -9.26
CA ASP A 195 -16.74 29.54 -9.19
C ASP A 195 -17.24 29.34 -7.74
N ARG A 196 -16.48 28.61 -6.91
CA ARG A 196 -16.76 28.41 -5.49
C ARG A 196 -16.30 29.60 -4.63
N GLY A 197 -15.38 30.41 -5.13
CA GLY A 197 -14.85 31.61 -4.45
C GLY A 197 -13.85 31.32 -3.33
N GLU A 198 -13.49 30.05 -3.11
CA GLU A 198 -12.52 29.62 -2.09
C GLU A 198 -11.45 28.71 -2.71
N PRO A 199 -10.16 28.89 -2.34
CA PRO A 199 -9.08 28.03 -2.81
C PRO A 199 -9.19 26.66 -2.15
N LEU A 200 -8.85 25.62 -2.92
CA LEU A 200 -8.80 24.25 -2.43
C LEU A 200 -7.58 24.06 -1.52
N GLU A 201 -7.80 23.64 -0.28
CA GLU A 201 -6.74 23.29 0.67
C GLU A 201 -6.57 21.77 0.71
N PHE A 202 -5.36 21.28 0.44
CA PHE A 202 -5.03 19.85 0.45
C PHE A 202 -3.55 19.65 0.82
N VAL A 203 -3.17 18.44 1.21
CA VAL A 203 -1.77 18.08 1.46
C VAL A 203 -1.17 17.50 0.18
N CYS A 204 -0.18 18.18 -0.39
CA CYS A 204 0.44 17.77 -1.64
C CYS A 204 1.19 16.44 -1.45
N GLY A 205 0.89 15.44 -2.28
CA GLY A 205 1.51 14.11 -2.22
C GLY A 205 0.92 13.18 -1.17
N ALA A 206 -0.15 13.58 -0.46
CA ALA A 206 -0.86 12.72 0.47
C ALA A 206 -1.88 11.78 -0.21
N GLY A 207 -1.99 11.81 -1.54
CA GLY A 207 -2.96 11.00 -2.30
C GLY A 207 -4.41 11.46 -2.14
N GLN A 208 -4.64 12.67 -1.62
CA GLN A 208 -5.98 13.27 -1.52
C GLN A 208 -6.48 13.81 -2.87
N MET A 209 -5.56 14.12 -3.78
CA MET A 209 -5.81 14.65 -5.11
C MET A 209 -5.29 13.67 -6.17
N ILE A 210 -5.72 13.88 -7.41
CA ILE A 210 -5.21 13.10 -8.55
C ILE A 210 -3.70 13.28 -8.69
N ARG A 211 -3.01 12.22 -9.09
CA ARG A 211 -1.54 12.15 -9.12
C ARG A 211 -0.92 13.28 -9.94
N GLY A 212 -1.49 13.58 -11.10
CA GLY A 212 -1.01 14.65 -11.98
C GLY A 212 -1.19 16.05 -11.40
N PHE A 213 -2.20 16.25 -10.55
CA PHE A 213 -2.41 17.51 -9.83
C PHE A 213 -1.38 17.68 -8.72
N ASP A 214 -1.14 16.62 -7.94
CA ASP A 214 -0.09 16.61 -6.94
C ASP A 214 1.29 16.83 -7.57
N ALA A 215 1.57 16.21 -8.72
CA ALA A 215 2.81 16.39 -9.47
C ALA A 215 3.00 17.85 -9.92
N ALA A 216 1.94 18.46 -10.44
CA ALA A 216 1.98 19.85 -10.86
C ALA A 216 2.32 20.78 -9.68
N VAL A 217 1.64 20.59 -8.54
CA VAL A 217 1.81 21.46 -7.37
C VAL A 217 3.11 21.20 -6.62
N ALA A 218 3.66 19.99 -6.70
CA ALA A 218 4.90 19.59 -6.03
C ALA A 218 6.08 20.53 -6.36
N ASP A 219 6.17 20.99 -7.61
CA ASP A 219 7.26 21.84 -8.11
C ASP A 219 6.91 23.33 -8.24
N MET A 220 5.66 23.72 -7.97
CA MET A 220 5.20 25.11 -8.11
C MET A 220 5.76 26.06 -7.05
N GLU A 221 5.93 27.32 -7.42
CA GLU A 221 6.20 28.41 -6.49
C GLU A 221 4.89 29.09 -6.04
N VAL A 222 4.87 29.64 -4.83
CA VAL A 222 3.72 30.41 -4.34
C VAL A 222 3.49 31.62 -5.24
N GLY A 223 2.28 31.77 -5.76
CA GLY A 223 1.86 32.76 -6.74
C GLY A 223 2.03 32.32 -8.21
N GLN A 224 2.60 31.15 -8.47
CA GLN A 224 2.76 30.62 -9.82
C GLN A 224 1.43 30.05 -10.35
N VAL A 225 1.21 30.23 -11.64
CA VAL A 225 0.14 29.58 -12.40
C VAL A 225 0.76 28.62 -13.39
N VAL A 226 0.29 27.37 -13.42
CA VAL A 226 0.70 26.34 -14.35
C VAL A 226 -0.52 25.74 -15.04
N ASP A 227 -0.39 25.48 -16.33
CA ASP A 227 -1.39 24.73 -17.10
C ASP A 227 -0.82 23.32 -17.33
N VAL A 228 -1.50 22.32 -16.81
CA VAL A 228 -1.12 20.91 -16.96
C VAL A 228 -2.19 20.15 -17.72
N HIS A 229 -1.74 19.30 -18.63
CA HIS A 229 -2.58 18.37 -19.36
C HIS A 229 -2.35 16.98 -18.79
N LEU A 230 -3.39 16.42 -18.16
CA LEU A 230 -3.32 15.14 -17.48
C LEU A 230 -3.98 14.06 -18.33
N MET A 231 -3.21 13.01 -18.62
CA MET A 231 -3.76 11.79 -19.22
C MET A 231 -4.67 11.07 -18.21
N PRO A 232 -5.60 10.20 -18.65
CA PRO A 232 -6.49 9.47 -17.75
C PRO A 232 -5.75 8.75 -16.62
N GLU A 233 -4.61 8.14 -16.94
CA GLU A 233 -3.71 7.42 -16.01
C GLU A 233 -3.17 8.29 -14.88
N GLU A 234 -3.03 9.60 -15.10
CA GLU A 234 -2.55 10.58 -14.12
C GLU A 234 -3.69 11.31 -13.40
N ALA A 235 -4.92 11.12 -13.87
CA ALA A 235 -6.13 11.75 -13.36
C ALA A 235 -7.04 10.75 -12.63
N TYR A 236 -8.11 10.30 -13.28
CA TYR A 236 -9.14 9.41 -12.71
C TYR A 236 -8.99 7.94 -13.13
N GLY A 237 -7.84 7.59 -13.71
CA GLY A 237 -7.56 6.26 -14.24
C GLY A 237 -8.27 5.97 -15.56
N MET A 238 -8.01 4.77 -16.08
CA MET A 238 -8.79 4.18 -17.17
C MET A 238 -10.10 3.62 -16.62
N PRO A 239 -11.18 3.59 -17.42
CA PRO A 239 -12.42 2.97 -17.00
C PRO A 239 -12.16 1.48 -16.73
N ASP A 240 -12.48 1.05 -15.52
CA ASP A 240 -12.36 -0.33 -15.10
C ASP A 240 -13.55 -1.12 -15.63
N PRO A 241 -13.33 -2.11 -16.52
CA PRO A 241 -14.41 -2.98 -17.00
C PRO A 241 -15.00 -3.82 -15.86
N ASN A 242 -14.25 -4.06 -14.79
CA ASN A 242 -14.72 -4.77 -13.59
C ASN A 242 -15.62 -3.89 -12.69
N ALA A 243 -15.57 -2.57 -12.84
CA ALA A 243 -16.49 -1.65 -12.16
C ALA A 243 -17.85 -1.58 -12.89
N VAL A 244 -17.99 -2.24 -14.04
CA VAL A 244 -19.26 -2.47 -14.72
C VAL A 244 -19.79 -3.84 -14.32
N PHE A 245 -20.91 -3.87 -13.61
CA PHE A 245 -21.52 -5.11 -13.15
C PHE A 245 -23.02 -5.13 -13.43
N THR A 246 -23.53 -6.33 -13.69
CA THR A 246 -24.94 -6.55 -13.99
C THR A 246 -25.61 -7.22 -12.80
N VAL A 247 -26.75 -6.67 -12.38
CA VAL A 247 -27.57 -7.21 -11.29
C VAL A 247 -28.98 -7.49 -11.77
N GLU A 248 -29.65 -8.40 -11.09
CA GLU A 248 -31.04 -8.74 -11.40
C GLU A 248 -32.00 -7.71 -10.81
N ILE A 249 -33.01 -7.33 -11.59
CA ILE A 249 -34.11 -6.44 -11.17
C ILE A 249 -34.78 -6.97 -9.89
N ALA A 250 -34.89 -8.30 -9.76
CA ALA A 250 -35.47 -8.96 -8.60
C ALA A 250 -34.70 -8.70 -7.28
N GLN A 251 -33.40 -8.42 -7.36
CA GLN A 251 -32.57 -8.13 -6.19
C GLN A 251 -32.60 -6.64 -5.79
N LEU A 252 -33.16 -5.79 -6.65
CA LEU A 252 -33.24 -4.35 -6.45
C LEU A 252 -34.70 -3.88 -6.35
N PRO A 253 -35.26 -3.75 -5.14
CA PRO A 253 -36.57 -3.11 -4.99
C PRO A 253 -36.51 -1.66 -5.49
N GLY A 254 -37.37 -1.30 -6.45
CA GLY A 254 -37.39 0.03 -7.09
C GLY A 254 -36.65 0.13 -8.44
N SER A 255 -36.17 -1.00 -8.98
CA SER A 255 -35.50 -1.07 -10.28
C SER A 255 -36.43 -0.87 -11.49
N GLU A 256 -37.75 -1.01 -11.31
CA GLU A 256 -38.76 -0.84 -12.36
C GLU A 256 -38.80 0.61 -12.89
N ASP A 257 -38.56 1.61 -12.05
CA ASP A 257 -38.55 3.03 -12.44
C ASP A 257 -37.17 3.54 -12.90
N LEU A 258 -36.13 2.70 -12.88
CA LEU A 258 -34.79 3.11 -13.30
C LEU A 258 -34.73 3.36 -14.81
N THR A 259 -34.16 4.51 -15.19
CA THR A 259 -33.92 4.88 -16.58
C THR A 259 -32.45 4.71 -16.96
N VAL A 260 -32.19 4.35 -18.22
CA VAL A 260 -30.82 4.27 -18.74
C VAL A 260 -30.20 5.66 -18.73
N GLY A 261 -29.00 5.77 -18.16
CA GLY A 261 -28.28 7.03 -17.94
C GLY A 261 -28.53 7.66 -16.57
N GLN A 262 -29.45 7.13 -15.75
CA GLN A 262 -29.71 7.63 -14.41
C GLN A 262 -28.58 7.25 -13.45
N GLN A 263 -28.16 8.21 -12.61
CA GLN A 263 -27.29 7.94 -11.48
C GLN A 263 -28.12 7.51 -10.26
N VAL A 264 -27.72 6.42 -9.63
CA VAL A 264 -28.34 5.90 -8.41
C VAL A 264 -27.29 5.50 -7.40
N TYR A 265 -27.69 5.38 -6.14
CA TYR A 265 -26.81 4.92 -5.07
C TYR A 265 -27.15 3.46 -4.76
N LEU A 266 -26.17 2.58 -4.90
CA LEU A 266 -26.26 1.20 -4.44
C LEU A 266 -25.52 1.06 -3.11
N SER A 267 -25.95 0.14 -2.26
CA SER A 267 -25.24 -0.18 -1.02
C SER A 267 -24.31 -1.37 -1.25
N ASN A 268 -23.05 -1.25 -0.86
CA ASN A 268 -22.10 -2.38 -0.90
C ASN A 268 -22.41 -3.38 0.24
N GLN A 269 -21.65 -4.48 0.31
CA GLN A 269 -21.80 -5.51 1.36
C GLN A 269 -21.61 -4.99 2.80
N TYR A 270 -20.98 -3.82 2.96
CA TYR A 270 -20.76 -3.13 4.22
C TYR A 270 -21.85 -2.07 4.52
N GLY A 271 -22.88 -1.96 3.66
CA GLY A 271 -23.98 -1.01 3.81
C GLY A 271 -23.63 0.43 3.44
N GLN A 272 -22.45 0.68 2.86
CA GLN A 272 -22.06 2.01 2.42
C GLN A 272 -22.65 2.31 1.04
N PRO A 273 -23.37 3.44 0.89
CA PRO A 273 -23.90 3.85 -0.40
C PRO A 273 -22.75 4.32 -1.30
N PHE A 274 -22.71 3.81 -2.52
CA PHE A 274 -21.80 4.26 -3.58
C PHE A 274 -22.60 4.62 -4.84
N PRO A 275 -22.26 5.74 -5.50
CA PRO A 275 -22.95 6.16 -6.72
C PRO A 275 -22.57 5.24 -7.88
N VAL A 276 -23.57 4.87 -8.68
CA VAL A 276 -23.42 4.11 -9.92
C VAL A 276 -24.32 4.69 -10.99
N LYS A 277 -23.95 4.48 -12.26
CA LYS A 277 -24.73 4.91 -13.41
C LYS A 277 -25.34 3.72 -14.12
N VAL A 278 -26.63 3.80 -14.46
CA VAL A 278 -27.28 2.76 -15.27
C VAL A 278 -26.81 2.89 -16.72
N THR A 279 -26.12 1.88 -17.24
CA THR A 279 -25.66 1.86 -18.64
C THR A 279 -26.59 1.08 -19.55
N ALA A 280 -27.22 0.03 -19.03
CA ALA A 280 -28.19 -0.76 -19.76
C ALA A 280 -29.28 -1.28 -18.82
N LYS A 281 -30.49 -1.42 -19.35
CA LYS A 281 -31.63 -2.04 -18.68
C LYS A 281 -32.28 -3.01 -19.65
N GLU A 282 -32.33 -4.26 -19.26
CA GLU A 282 -33.00 -5.35 -19.97
C GLU A 282 -34.27 -5.76 -19.20
N GLU A 283 -35.01 -6.77 -19.69
CA GLU A 283 -36.27 -7.20 -19.07
C GLU A 283 -36.09 -7.82 -17.67
N LYS A 284 -34.91 -8.38 -17.36
CA LYS A 284 -34.62 -9.06 -16.09
C LYS A 284 -33.36 -8.56 -15.37
N THR A 285 -32.51 -7.82 -16.05
CA THR A 285 -31.17 -7.43 -15.60
C THR A 285 -30.94 -5.95 -15.84
N ILE A 286 -30.14 -5.32 -14.99
CA ILE A 286 -29.69 -3.94 -15.12
C ILE A 286 -28.18 -3.92 -14.98
N THR A 287 -27.52 -3.23 -15.91
CA THR A 287 -26.07 -3.01 -15.88
C THR A 287 -25.79 -1.66 -15.26
N PHE A 288 -24.96 -1.69 -14.22
CA PHE A 288 -24.48 -0.53 -13.50
C PHE A 288 -23.01 -0.34 -13.78
N ASP A 289 -22.62 0.92 -13.89
CA ASP A 289 -21.25 1.36 -14.07
C ASP A 289 -20.87 2.20 -12.84
N ALA A 290 -19.93 1.68 -12.05
CA ALA A 290 -19.38 2.35 -10.88
C ALA A 290 -18.14 3.19 -11.21
N ASN A 291 -17.75 3.31 -12.49
CA ASN A 291 -16.63 4.16 -12.88
C ASN A 291 -16.92 5.63 -12.62
N HIS A 292 -15.87 6.37 -12.31
CA HIS A 292 -15.94 7.82 -12.22
C HIS A 292 -16.32 8.42 -13.59
N GLU A 293 -17.18 9.44 -13.63
CA GLU A 293 -17.65 10.05 -14.90
C GLU A 293 -16.50 10.66 -15.74
N MET A 294 -15.36 10.89 -15.09
CA MET A 294 -14.13 11.40 -15.69
C MET A 294 -13.04 10.34 -15.93
N ALA A 295 -13.29 9.07 -15.56
CA ALA A 295 -12.37 7.98 -15.89
C ALA A 295 -12.26 7.81 -17.42
N GLY A 296 -11.05 7.62 -17.92
CA GLY A 296 -10.76 7.51 -19.36
C GLY A 296 -10.77 8.83 -20.15
N LYS A 297 -10.98 9.98 -19.50
CA LYS A 297 -10.95 11.29 -20.18
C LYS A 297 -9.65 12.03 -19.86
N GLU A 298 -9.09 12.65 -20.89
CA GLU A 298 -8.01 13.61 -20.74
C GLU A 298 -8.55 14.91 -20.12
N LEU A 299 -7.86 15.41 -19.10
CA LEU A 299 -8.28 16.58 -18.34
C LEU A 299 -7.18 17.65 -18.40
N ASN A 300 -7.59 18.89 -18.64
CA ASN A 300 -6.70 20.05 -18.57
C ASN A 300 -6.97 20.79 -17.26
N PHE A 301 -5.93 21.04 -16.49
CA PHE A 301 -6.02 21.81 -15.25
C PHE A 301 -5.14 23.03 -15.34
N ARG A 302 -5.73 24.19 -15.11
CA ARG A 302 -4.99 25.43 -14.82
C ARG A 302 -4.95 25.60 -13.31
N ILE A 303 -3.78 25.49 -12.71
CA ILE A 303 -3.56 25.49 -11.26
C ILE A 303 -2.76 26.74 -10.88
N GLU A 304 -3.20 27.43 -9.85
CA GLU A 304 -2.60 28.61 -9.26
C GLU A 304 -2.33 28.32 -7.78
N LEU A 305 -1.07 28.33 -7.39
CA LEU A 305 -0.68 28.10 -6.00
C LEU A 305 -0.77 29.42 -5.23
N VAL A 306 -1.68 29.51 -4.26
CA VAL A 306 -1.95 30.73 -3.50
C VAL A 306 -1.10 30.80 -2.24
N GLU A 307 -0.97 29.68 -1.53
CA GLU A 307 -0.30 29.62 -0.23
C GLU A 307 0.23 28.20 0.02
N VAL A 308 1.34 28.08 0.73
CA VAL A 308 1.89 26.81 1.25
C VAL A 308 2.19 26.99 2.73
N LYS A 309 1.76 26.05 3.56
CA LYS A 309 1.99 26.01 5.01
C LYS A 309 2.89 24.84 5.39
#